data_AF-A0A1G5HQ49-F1
#
_entry.id   AF-A0A1G5HQ49-F1
#
_cell.length_a   1.000
_cell.length_b   1.000
_cell.length_c   1.000
_cell.angle_alpha   90.00
_cell.angle_beta   90.00
_cell.angle_gamma   90.00
#
_symmetry.space_group_name_H-M   'P 1'
#
loop_
_entity.id
_entity.type
_entity.pdbx_description
1 polymer ?
#
loop_
_entity_poly.entity_id
_entity_poly.type
_entity_poly.pdbx_seq_one_letter_code
_entity_poly.pdbx_strand_id
1 'polypeptide(L)' 'MLGITQEELAEESGVGRASINRLERGMEGKTRTRDAVQRALEARGVRFIGASKDSAGGVLLPPDPARPAALEATRPD' A
#
# COMPACT_ATOMS: atom_id res chain seq x y z
N MET A 1 -3.31 -8.62 4.25
CA MET A 1 -2.23 -8.23 3.29
C MET A 1 -2.90 -8.09 1.93
N LEU A 2 -2.47 -7.18 1.05
CA LEU A 2 -3.23 -6.80 -0.18
C LEU A 2 -3.44 -7.92 -1.21
N GLY A 3 -2.92 -9.12 -0.96
CA GLY A 3 -3.11 -10.29 -1.83
C GLY A 3 -2.36 -10.21 -3.16
N ILE A 4 -1.38 -9.31 -3.29
CA ILE A 4 -0.61 -9.11 -4.53
C ILE A 4 0.80 -9.69 -4.44
N THR A 5 1.27 -10.18 -5.56
CA THR A 5 2.65 -10.58 -5.80
C THR A 5 3.51 -9.39 -6.24
N GLN A 6 4.83 -9.55 -6.14
CA GLN A 6 5.79 -8.57 -6.66
C GLN A 6 5.70 -8.40 -8.19
N GLU A 7 5.25 -9.44 -8.90
CA GLU A 7 5.14 -9.44 -10.35
C GLU A 7 3.94 -8.62 -10.82
N GLU A 8 2.78 -8.81 -10.18
CA GLU A 8 1.59 -7.97 -10.40
C GLU A 8 1.88 -6.50 -10.07
N LEU A 9 2.56 -6.22 -8.96
CA LEU A 9 2.94 -4.85 -8.61
C LEU A 9 3.92 -4.24 -9.62
N ALA A 10 4.84 -5.02 -10.18
CA ALA A 10 5.78 -4.57 -11.19
C ALA A 10 5.08 -4.22 -12.50
N GLU A 11 4.13 -5.05 -12.93
CA GLU A 11 3.31 -4.82 -14.12
C GLU A 11 2.45 -3.56 -13.96
N GLU A 12 1.71 -3.44 -12.86
CA GLU A 12 0.80 -2.32 -12.59
C GLU A 12 1.53 -0.97 -12.42
N SER A 13 2.72 -0.98 -11.80
CA SER A 13 3.50 0.24 -11.59
C SER A 13 4.41 0.60 -12.77
N GLY A 14 4.58 -0.30 -13.75
CA GLY A 14 5.55 -0.15 -14.82
C GLY A 14 7.02 -0.13 -14.33
N VAL A 15 7.27 -0.61 -13.11
CA VAL A 15 8.59 -0.68 -12.49
C VAL A 15 9.08 -2.12 -12.54
N GLY A 16 10.29 -2.36 -13.03
CA GLY A 16 10.83 -3.72 -13.09
C GLY A 16 10.92 -4.40 -11.71
N ARG A 17 10.63 -5.70 -11.65
CA ARG A 17 10.59 -6.54 -10.43
C ARG A 17 11.83 -6.40 -9.52
N ALA A 18 13.03 -6.24 -10.10
CA ALA A 18 14.25 -6.05 -9.33
C ALA A 18 14.25 -4.73 -8.53
N SER A 19 13.60 -3.68 -9.05
CA SER A 19 13.44 -2.41 -8.35
C SER A 19 12.38 -2.49 -7.25
N ILE A 20 11.29 -3.25 -7.46
CA ILE A 20 10.31 -3.57 -6.42
C ILE A 20 10.97 -4.30 -5.25
N ASN A 21 11.72 -5.38 -5.52
CA ASN A 21 12.44 -6.13 -4.49
C ASN A 21 13.46 -5.25 -3.73
N ARG A 22 14.14 -4.32 -4.40
CA ARG A 22 15.01 -3.34 -3.71
C ARG A 22 14.21 -2.43 -2.78
N LEU A 23 13.08 -1.90 -3.25
CA LEU A 23 12.22 -1.02 -2.47
C LEU A 23 11.70 -1.72 -1.20
N GLU A 24 11.25 -2.97 -1.32
CA GLU A 24 10.74 -3.77 -0.19
C GLU A 24 11.82 -4.10 0.85
N ARG A 25 13.08 -4.19 0.43
CA ARG A 25 14.24 -4.35 1.33
C ARG A 25 14.63 -3.05 2.03
N GLY A 26 13.88 -1.97 1.83
CA GLY A 26 14.17 -0.65 2.40
C GLY A 26 15.33 0.09 1.71
N MET A 27 15.77 -0.38 0.54
CA MET A 27 16.80 0.33 -0.23
C MET A 27 16.22 1.60 -0.83
N GLU A 28 17.03 2.65 -0.91
CA GLU A 28 16.61 3.89 -1.56
C GLU A 28 16.30 3.67 -3.04
N GLY A 29 15.06 3.97 -3.42
CA GLY A 29 14.61 4.04 -4.80
C GLY A 29 14.58 5.49 -5.28
N LYS A 30 14.66 5.70 -6.60
CA LYS A 30 14.42 7.02 -7.21
C LYS A 30 13.01 7.50 -6.83
N THR A 31 12.84 8.80 -6.63
CA THR A 31 11.52 9.41 -6.34
C THR A 31 10.45 8.96 -7.34
N ARG A 32 10.76 9.00 -8.64
CA ARG A 32 9.86 8.51 -9.70
C ARG A 32 9.42 7.05 -9.51
N THR A 33 10.30 6.19 -9.00
CA THR A 33 9.98 4.79 -8.73
C THR A 33 9.04 4.67 -7.54
N ARG A 34 9.28 5.43 -6.47
CA ARG A 34 8.41 5.50 -5.29
C ARG A 34 7.02 5.99 -5.70
N ASP A 35 6.94 7.06 -6.49
CA ASP A 35 5.68 7.65 -6.94
C ASP A 35 4.86 6.68 -7.81
N ALA A 36 5.53 5.96 -8.72
CA ALA A 36 4.86 4.98 -9.58
C ALA A 36 4.29 3.81 -8.78
N VAL A 37 5.06 3.28 -7.81
CA VAL A 37 4.60 2.22 -6.91
C VAL A 37 3.47 2.71 -6.01
N GLN A 38 3.57 3.92 -5.46
CA GLN A 38 2.52 4.53 -4.64
C GLN A 38 1.20 4.63 -5.43
N ARG A 39 1.23 5.16 -6.66
CA ARG A 39 0.04 5.28 -7.51
C ARG A 39 -0.60 3.93 -7.83
N ALA A 40 0.21 2.90 -8.10
CA ALA A 40 -0.30 1.55 -8.33
C ALA A 40 -1.03 1.00 -7.10
N LEU A 41 -0.45 1.17 -5.91
CA LEU A 41 -1.09 0.78 -4.65
C LEU A 41 -2.37 1.59 -4.38
N GLU A 42 -2.37 2.89 -4.68
CA GLU A 42 -3.55 3.75 -4.53
C GLU A 42 -4.69 3.36 -5.49
N ALA A 43 -4.37 2.93 -6.71
CA ALA A 43 -5.35 2.37 -7.64
C ALA A 43 -6.02 1.10 -7.10
N ARG A 44 -5.37 0.39 -6.16
CA ARG A 44 -5.92 -0.77 -5.44
C ARG A 44 -6.63 -0.40 -4.12
N GLY A 45 -6.84 0.88 -3.86
CA GLY A 45 -7.57 1.38 -2.69
C GLY A 45 -6.72 1.61 -1.44
N VAL A 46 -5.40 1.49 -1.53
CA VAL A 46 -4.50 1.98 -0.48
C VAL A 46 -4.56 3.52 -0.45
N ARG A 47 -4.45 4.14 0.72
CA ARG A 47 -4.31 5.60 0.81
C ARG A 47 -3.08 5.95 1.62
N PHE A 48 -2.15 6.65 0.99
CA PHE A 48 -1.00 7.21 1.70
C PHE A 48 -1.40 8.54 2.34
N ILE A 49 -1.12 8.67 3.63
CA ILE A 49 -1.40 9.85 4.43
C ILE A 49 -0.07 10.54 4.64
N GLY A 50 0.07 11.73 4.06
CA GLY A 50 1.27 12.55 4.24
C GLY A 50 1.47 12.93 5.71
N ALA A 51 2.73 13.06 6.12
CA ALA A 51 3.05 13.62 7.43
C ALA A 51 2.65 15.10 7.47
N SER A 52 2.18 15.54 8.63
CA SER A 52 1.92 16.96 8.94
C SER A 52 2.71 17.36 10.18
N LYS A 53 2.62 18.64 10.59
CA LYS A 53 3.25 19.09 11.83
C LYS A 53 2.77 18.32 13.07
N ASP A 54 1.53 17.83 13.03
CA ASP A 54 0.83 17.27 14.18
C ASP A 54 0.64 15.75 14.08
N SER A 55 1.07 15.11 12.98
CA SER A 55 0.95 13.66 12.79
C SER A 55 2.11 13.10 11.97
N ALA A 56 2.69 12.00 12.46
CA ALA A 56 3.45 11.11 11.61
C ALA A 56 2.54 10.61 10.47
N GLY A 57 3.05 10.58 9.24
CA GLY A 57 2.29 10.06 8.11
C GLY A 57 1.89 8.59 8.32
N GLY A 58 1.07 8.05 7.42
CA GLY A 58 0.56 6.69 7.57
C GLY A 58 0.07 6.10 6.26
N VAL A 59 -0.40 4.86 6.33
CA VAL A 59 -1.02 4.16 5.21
C VAL A 59 -2.33 3.57 5.71
N LEU A 60 -3.44 3.94 5.05
CA LEU A 60 -4.72 3.30 5.23
C LEU A 60 -4.83 2.16 4.22
N LEU A 61 -4.95 0.94 4.72
CA LEU A 61 -5.21 -0.22 3.88
C LEU A 61 -6.71 -0.25 3.53
N PRO A 62 -7.08 -0.65 2.30
CA PRO A 62 -8.47 -0.92 1.98
C PRO A 62 -9.01 -1.99 2.93
N PRO A 63 -10.32 -1.96 3.25
CA PRO A 63 -10.94 -3.03 4.02
C PRO A 63 -10.69 -4.35 3.31
N ASP A 64 -10.25 -5.35 4.06
CA ASP A 64 -10.00 -6.69 3.53
C ASP A 64 -11.34 -7.30 3.11
N PRO A 65 -11.57 -7.59 1.82
CA PRO A 65 -12.81 -8.22 1.38
C PRO A 65 -12.99 -9.64 1.97
N ALA A 66 -11.91 -10.28 2.45
CA ALA A 66 -11.94 -11.57 3.12
C ALA A 66 -12.10 -11.45 4.65
N ARG A 67 -12.07 -10.25 5.23
CA ARG A 67 -12.37 -10.04 6.64
C ARG A 67 -13.89 -9.83 6.76
N PRO A 68 -14.67 -10.84 7.22
CA PRO A 68 -16.10 -10.66 7.33
C PRO A 68 -16.40 -9.50 8.28
N ALA A 69 -17.49 -8.78 8.00
CA ALA A 69 -18.07 -7.70 8.80
C ALA A 69 -18.46 -8.09 10.26
N ALA A 70 -17.93 -9.20 10.76
CA ALA A 70 -18.25 -9.83 12.03
C ALA A 70 -17.68 -9.10 13.27
N LEU A 71 -16.83 -8.08 13.10
CA LEU A 71 -16.31 -7.33 14.25
C LEU A 71 -17.16 -6.11 14.65
N GLU A 72 -18.17 -5.71 13.86
CA GLU A 72 -19.02 -4.55 14.19
C GLU A 72 -20.29 -4.89 15.00
N ALA A 73 -20.62 -6.17 15.18
CA ALA A 73 -21.84 -6.59 15.89
C ALA A 73 -21.68 -6.76 17.42
N THR A 74 -20.56 -6.34 18.02
CA THR A 74 -20.35 -6.44 19.48
C THR A 74 -19.95 -5.10 20.08
N ARG A 75 -20.81 -4.09 19.94
CA ARG A 75 -20.91 -3.03 20.96
C ARG A 75 -22.20 -3.27 21.72
N PRO A 76 -22.15 -3.56 23.03
CA PRO A 76 -23.34 -3.44 23.86
C PRO A 76 -23.67 -1.96 24.04
N ASP A 77 -24.96 -1.63 23.97
CA ASP A 77 -25.54 -0.35 24.40
C ASP A 77 -25.36 -0.13 25.92
#